data_AF-A0A701U9J0-F1
#
_entry.id   AF-A0A701U9J0-F1
#
_cell.length_a   1.000
_cell.length_b   1.000
_cell.length_c   1.000
_cell.angle_alpha   90.00
_cell.angle_beta   90.00
_cell.angle_gamma   90.00
#
_symmetry.space_group_name_H-M   'P 1'
#
loop_
_entity.id
_entity.type
_entity.pdbx_description
1 polymer ?
#
loop_
_entity_poly.entity_id
_entity_poly.type
_entity_poly.pdbx_seq_one_letter_code
_entity_poly.pdbx_strand_id
1 'polypeptide(L)'
;MSSGNVFWGNHNPIVFNNDFGVSNTDTGSQDDLSQQNPFAEGYGVLLILLMVIQAIANDKFIQIQKNAERARNTQEKSNEMDAVIAEAAKGDAKTTEEVPEDVIKYMRDNGILVNGMTIDQYIAKYGVKGKLDKGGLQAVKAALDNDANRNTDLMSQGQLTIQKMSQQLNAVLTQLTGLISKWGEISSMIAQKTYS
;
A
#
# COMPACT_ATOMS: atom_id res chain seq x y z
N MET A 1 10.44 32.39 -7.41
CA MET A 1 9.38 31.76 -8.20
C MET A 1 10.01 30.71 -9.09
N SER A 2 9.77 29.42 -8.83
CA SER A 2 10.03 28.35 -9.79
C SER A 2 9.16 27.17 -9.39
N SER A 3 7.95 27.14 -9.95
CA SER A 3 6.99 26.06 -9.80
C SER A 3 7.34 24.97 -10.82
N GLY A 4 7.75 23.80 -10.33
CA GLY A 4 7.89 22.61 -11.15
C GLY A 4 6.52 21.98 -11.40
N ASN A 5 6.01 22.10 -12.63
CA ASN A 5 4.80 21.42 -13.07
C ASN A 5 5.06 19.91 -13.19
N VAL A 6 4.40 19.12 -12.34
CA VAL A 6 4.29 17.67 -12.53
C VAL A 6 3.19 17.43 -13.57
N PHE A 7 3.60 16.95 -14.73
CA PHE A 7 2.73 16.56 -15.84
C PHE A 7 1.97 15.29 -15.44
N TRP A 8 0.67 15.43 -15.12
CA TRP A 8 -0.22 14.30 -14.92
C TRP A 8 -0.54 13.67 -16.28
N GLY A 9 0.18 12.61 -16.60
CA GLY A 9 -0.10 11.76 -17.75
C GLY A 9 -1.46 11.08 -17.59
N ASN A 10 -2.30 11.30 -18.60
CA ASN A 10 -3.58 10.64 -18.83
C ASN A 10 -3.41 9.11 -18.69
N HIS A 11 -4.08 8.50 -17.71
CA HIS A 11 -4.10 7.05 -17.56
C HIS A 11 -5.00 6.47 -18.65
N ASN A 12 -4.43 6.22 -19.83
CA ASN A 12 -5.06 5.31 -20.77
C ASN A 12 -4.98 3.89 -20.16
N PRO A 13 -6.07 3.13 -20.07
CA PRO A 13 -5.97 1.72 -19.76
C PRO A 13 -5.09 1.09 -20.84
N ILE A 14 -4.06 0.34 -20.43
CA ILE A 14 -3.27 -0.43 -21.38
C ILE A 14 -4.18 -1.54 -21.91
N VAL A 15 -4.74 -1.32 -23.10
CA VAL A 15 -5.43 -2.36 -23.86
C VAL A 15 -4.34 -3.16 -24.58
N PHE A 16 -3.99 -4.32 -24.03
CA PHE A 16 -3.19 -5.30 -24.75
C PHE A 16 -4.12 -6.08 -25.68
N ASN A 17 -4.04 -5.80 -26.98
CA ASN A 17 -4.55 -6.72 -27.99
C ASN A 17 -3.64 -7.96 -27.98
N ASN A 18 -4.12 -9.04 -27.36
CA ASN A 18 -3.54 -10.38 -27.55
C ASN A 18 -3.95 -10.88 -28.94
N ASP A 19 -3.26 -10.40 -29.97
CA ASP A 19 -3.37 -10.99 -31.30
C ASP A 19 -2.31 -12.09 -31.45
N PHE A 20 -2.54 -13.21 -30.76
CA PHE A 20 -2.00 -14.48 -31.19
C PHE A 20 -3.04 -15.07 -32.13
N GLY A 21 -2.88 -14.75 -33.42
CA GLY A 21 -3.90 -14.88 -34.46
C GLY A 21 -4.79 -16.11 -34.34
N VAL A 22 -6.08 -15.85 -34.11
CA VAL A 22 -7.18 -16.71 -34.53
C VAL A 22 -8.20 -15.81 -35.20
N SER A 23 -8.09 -15.69 -36.53
CA SER A 23 -9.09 -15.01 -37.35
C SER A 23 -10.39 -15.79 -37.28
N ASN A 24 -11.41 -15.22 -36.63
CA ASN A 24 -12.74 -15.79 -36.56
C ASN A 24 -13.53 -15.39 -37.81
N THR A 25 -13.63 -16.27 -38.79
CA THR A 25 -14.61 -16.15 -39.88
C THR A 25 -15.70 -17.20 -39.68
N ASP A 26 -16.79 -16.74 -39.09
CA ASP A 26 -18.18 -17.06 -39.39
C ASP A 26 -18.49 -18.52 -39.78
N THR A 27 -18.96 -19.30 -38.81
CA THR A 27 -20.10 -20.22 -39.04
C THR A 27 -20.71 -20.59 -37.69
N GLY A 28 -21.95 -20.17 -37.46
CA GLY A 28 -22.75 -20.66 -36.34
C GLY A 28 -22.95 -22.17 -36.44
N SER A 29 -22.56 -22.89 -35.39
CA SER A 29 -23.03 -24.24 -35.05
C SER A 29 -22.58 -24.56 -33.64
N GLN A 30 -23.28 -25.50 -33.04
CA GLN A 30 -23.33 -25.95 -31.65
C GLN A 30 -22.00 -26.59 -31.15
N ASP A 31 -20.89 -25.87 -31.29
CA ASP A 31 -19.51 -26.35 -31.14
C ASP A 31 -18.61 -25.37 -30.35
N ASP A 32 -19.21 -24.42 -29.62
CA ASP A 32 -18.49 -23.37 -28.90
C ASP A 32 -17.69 -23.91 -27.68
N LEU A 33 -18.00 -25.13 -27.24
CA LEU A 33 -17.27 -25.86 -26.19
C LEU A 33 -16.09 -26.69 -26.72
N SER A 34 -15.98 -26.93 -28.05
CA SER A 34 -14.85 -27.65 -28.67
C SER A 34 -13.81 -26.72 -29.28
N GLN A 35 -14.13 -25.42 -29.42
CA GLN A 35 -13.29 -24.40 -30.05
C GLN A 35 -12.35 -23.67 -29.06
N GLN A 36 -12.55 -23.84 -27.75
CA GLN A 36 -11.65 -23.27 -26.75
C GLN A 36 -10.66 -24.33 -26.29
N ASN A 37 -9.39 -24.17 -26.70
CA ASN A 37 -8.30 -25.00 -26.19
C ASN A 37 -8.26 -24.86 -24.66
N PRO A 38 -8.55 -25.91 -23.88
CA PRO A 38 -8.65 -25.83 -22.42
C PRO A 38 -7.31 -25.45 -21.77
N PHE A 39 -6.18 -25.69 -22.45
CA PHE A 39 -4.88 -25.17 -22.03
C PHE A 39 -4.79 -23.66 -22.25
N ALA A 40 -5.30 -23.13 -23.36
CA ALA A 40 -5.33 -21.68 -23.59
C ALA A 40 -6.25 -20.97 -22.58
N GLU A 41 -7.38 -21.57 -22.23
CA GLU A 41 -8.29 -21.04 -21.21
C GLU A 41 -7.63 -21.06 -19.81
N GLY A 42 -7.03 -22.18 -19.41
CA GLY A 42 -6.29 -22.30 -18.15
C GLY A 42 -5.09 -21.35 -18.07
N TYR A 43 -4.39 -21.14 -19.19
CA TYR A 43 -3.33 -20.15 -19.31
C TYR A 43 -3.86 -18.72 -19.08
N GLY A 44 -4.99 -18.37 -19.68
CA GLY A 44 -5.64 -17.08 -19.51
C GLY A 44 -6.01 -16.79 -18.05
N VAL A 45 -6.60 -17.76 -17.35
CA VAL A 45 -6.94 -17.62 -15.92
C VAL A 45 -5.70 -17.35 -15.07
N LEU A 46 -4.62 -18.10 -15.30
CA LEU A 46 -3.37 -17.93 -14.55
C LEU A 46 -2.69 -16.58 -14.85
N LEU A 47 -2.78 -16.08 -16.08
CA LEU A 47 -2.31 -14.73 -16.42
C LEU A 47 -3.12 -13.64 -15.71
N ILE A 48 -4.45 -13.77 -15.63
CA ILE A 48 -5.29 -12.83 -14.88
C ILE A 48 -4.89 -12.84 -13.40
N LEU A 49 -4.71 -14.02 -12.81
CA LEU A 49 -4.26 -14.15 -11.43
C LEU A 49 -2.89 -13.50 -11.21
N LEU A 50 -1.95 -13.68 -12.14
CA LEU A 50 -0.63 -13.05 -12.11
C LEU A 50 -0.74 -11.51 -12.11
N MET A 51 -1.56 -10.95 -13.00
CA MET A 51 -1.81 -9.51 -13.08
C MET A 51 -2.42 -8.96 -11.79
N VAL A 52 -3.39 -9.67 -11.20
CA VAL A 52 -4.00 -9.27 -9.92
C VAL A 52 -2.97 -9.27 -8.79
N ILE A 53 -2.15 -10.33 -8.66
CA ILE A 53 -1.12 -10.38 -7.63
C ILE A 53 -0.12 -9.22 -7.79
N GLN A 54 0.31 -8.92 -9.02
CA GLN A 54 1.20 -7.79 -9.29
C GLN A 54 0.58 -6.44 -8.94
N ALA A 55 -0.69 -6.23 -9.29
CA ALA A 55 -1.40 -4.99 -8.98
C ALA A 55 -1.51 -4.77 -7.45
N ILE A 56 -1.89 -5.81 -6.69
CA ILE A 56 -1.97 -5.73 -5.23
C ILE A 56 -0.56 -5.52 -4.63
N ALA A 57 0.48 -6.16 -5.17
CA ALA A 57 1.84 -6.02 -4.67
C ALA A 57 2.36 -4.58 -4.82
N ASN A 58 2.10 -3.97 -5.99
CA ASN A 58 2.48 -2.59 -6.27
C ASN A 58 1.75 -1.59 -5.36
N ASP A 59 0.43 -1.74 -5.20
CA ASP A 59 -0.32 -0.90 -4.27
C ASP A 59 0.20 -1.04 -2.83
N LYS A 60 0.46 -2.28 -2.40
CA LYS A 60 0.99 -2.53 -1.05
C LYS A 60 2.38 -1.95 -0.86
N PHE A 61 3.24 -1.97 -1.87
CA PHE A 61 4.56 -1.33 -1.83
C PHE A 61 4.45 0.20 -1.64
N ILE A 62 3.51 0.85 -2.32
CA ILE A 62 3.24 2.29 -2.14
C ILE A 62 2.76 2.56 -0.70
N GLN A 63 1.86 1.73 -0.17
CA GLN A 63 1.38 1.87 1.21
C GLN A 63 2.51 1.71 2.24
N ILE A 64 3.41 0.73 2.06
CA ILE A 64 4.56 0.52 2.93
C ILE A 64 5.45 1.76 2.98
N GLN A 65 5.75 2.36 1.82
CA GLN A 65 6.56 3.58 1.77
C GLN A 65 5.89 4.74 2.50
N LYS A 66 4.60 4.98 2.26
CA LYS A 66 3.83 6.03 2.95
C LYS A 66 3.80 5.82 4.46
N ASN A 67 3.58 4.59 4.91
CA ASN A 67 3.54 4.27 6.34
C ASN A 67 4.92 4.41 6.99
N ALA A 68 6.00 4.02 6.29
CA ALA A 68 7.37 4.18 6.78
C ALA A 68 7.74 5.66 6.94
N GLU A 69 7.41 6.49 5.94
CA GLU A 69 7.63 7.93 5.99
C GLU A 69 6.82 8.57 7.13
N ARG A 70 5.53 8.26 7.23
CA ARG A 70 4.68 8.77 8.30
C ARG A 70 5.18 8.33 9.68
N ALA A 71 5.55 7.07 9.86
CA ALA A 71 6.08 6.59 11.14
C ALA A 71 7.34 7.36 11.54
N ARG A 72 8.28 7.57 10.62
CA ARG A 72 9.51 8.32 10.88
C ARG A 72 9.22 9.77 11.24
N ASN A 73 8.44 10.46 10.41
CA ASN A 73 8.13 11.87 10.61
C ASN A 73 7.31 12.09 11.90
N THR A 74 6.35 11.21 12.20
CA THR A 74 5.59 11.27 13.46
C THR A 74 6.49 11.03 14.67
N GLN A 75 7.45 10.10 14.57
CA GLN A 75 8.41 9.85 15.66
C GLN A 75 9.32 11.06 15.90
N GLU A 76 9.78 11.72 14.85
CA GLU A 76 10.55 12.98 14.97
C GLU A 76 9.74 14.03 15.75
N LYS A 77 8.44 14.21 15.44
CA LYS A 77 7.54 15.10 16.18
C LYS A 77 7.27 14.67 17.61
N SER A 78 7.21 13.36 17.88
CA SER A 78 7.12 12.86 19.26
C SER A 78 8.37 13.18 20.07
N ASN A 79 9.56 13.08 19.46
CA ASN A 79 10.83 13.40 20.13
C ASN A 79 10.95 14.92 20.41
N GLU A 80 10.40 15.78 19.56
CA GLU A 80 10.32 17.23 19.84
C GLU A 80 9.48 17.50 21.11
N MET A 81 8.42 16.73 21.33
CA MET A 81 7.62 16.82 22.56
C MET A 81 8.40 16.40 23.80
N ASP A 82 9.35 15.46 23.71
CA ASP A 82 10.20 15.08 24.86
C ASP A 82 11.00 16.26 25.39
N ALA A 83 11.51 17.13 24.51
CA ALA A 83 12.25 18.32 24.90
C ALA A 83 11.36 19.31 25.67
N VAL A 84 10.13 19.53 25.20
CA VAL A 84 9.17 20.44 25.84
C VAL A 84 8.67 19.87 27.17
N ILE A 85 8.42 18.56 27.24
CA ILE A 85 8.05 17.88 28.49
C ILE A 85 9.18 17.96 29.52
N ALA A 86 10.44 17.84 29.08
CA ALA A 86 11.59 17.98 29.96
C ALA A 86 11.71 19.40 30.52
N GLU A 87 11.43 20.43 29.72
CA GLU A 87 11.41 21.82 30.19
C GLU A 87 10.27 22.06 31.20
N ALA A 88 9.05 21.62 30.89
CA ALA A 88 7.91 21.69 31.80
C ALA A 88 8.17 20.95 33.13
N ALA A 89 8.99 19.89 33.10
CA ALA A 89 9.35 19.11 34.28
C ALA A 89 10.38 19.78 35.21
N LYS A 90 11.05 20.87 34.78
CA LYS A 90 11.96 21.64 35.64
C LYS A 90 11.24 22.52 36.65
N GLY A 91 9.98 22.87 36.38
CA GLY A 91 9.15 23.67 37.28
C GLY A 91 8.18 22.84 38.12
N ASP A 92 7.26 23.52 38.80
CA ASP A 92 6.19 22.88 39.58
C ASP A 92 5.14 22.20 38.70
N ALA A 93 4.24 21.41 39.29
CA ALA A 93 3.17 20.69 38.56
C ALA A 93 2.22 21.59 37.73
N LYS A 94 2.23 22.90 37.97
CA LYS A 94 1.44 23.90 37.20
C LYS A 94 2.25 24.58 36.09
N THR A 95 3.50 24.18 35.89
CA THR A 95 4.33 24.69 34.80
C THR A 95 3.72 24.24 33.49
N THR A 96 3.50 25.22 32.61
CA THR A 96 2.87 25.00 31.32
C THR A 96 3.81 25.45 30.22
N GLU A 97 3.93 24.63 29.18
CA GLU A 97 4.71 24.96 27.99
C GLU A 97 3.85 24.93 26.73
N GLU A 98 4.34 25.59 25.69
CA GLU A 98 3.68 25.59 24.39
C GLU A 98 4.01 24.32 23.61
N VAL A 99 3.02 23.76 22.94
CA VAL A 99 3.27 22.72 21.93
C VAL A 99 3.97 23.41 20.74
N PRO A 100 5.09 22.87 20.22
CA PRO A 100 5.77 23.45 19.07
C PRO A 100 4.82 23.60 17.87
N GLU A 101 4.82 24.74 17.19
CA GLU A 101 3.86 25.02 16.11
C GLU A 101 3.98 24.02 14.95
N ASP A 102 5.18 23.51 14.70
CA ASP A 102 5.42 22.49 13.70
C ASP A 102 4.82 21.12 14.08
N VAL A 103 4.82 20.75 15.37
CA VAL A 103 4.05 19.61 15.88
C VAL A 103 2.56 19.83 15.70
N ILE A 104 2.04 21.01 16.07
CA ILE A 104 0.61 21.35 15.93
C ILE A 104 0.19 21.24 14.46
N LYS A 105 0.95 21.88 13.55
CA LYS A 105 0.71 21.81 12.10
C LYS A 105 0.76 20.37 11.60
N TYR A 106 1.75 19.59 12.01
CA TYR A 106 1.88 18.20 11.60
C TYR A 106 0.67 17.35 12.04
N MET A 107 0.20 17.52 13.28
CA MET A 107 -0.97 16.82 13.79
C MET A 107 -2.25 17.20 13.04
N ARG A 108 -2.43 18.49 12.69
CA ARG A 108 -3.55 18.96 11.85
C ARG A 108 -3.50 18.30 10.48
N ASP A 109 -2.36 18.40 9.79
CA ASP A 109 -2.19 17.94 8.41
C ASP A 109 -2.37 16.42 8.28
N ASN A 110 -2.00 15.66 9.32
CA ASN A 110 -2.07 14.19 9.32
C ASN A 110 -3.28 13.62 10.07
N GLY A 111 -4.16 14.47 10.59
CA GLY A 111 -5.37 14.08 11.31
C GLY A 111 -5.09 13.28 12.59
N ILE A 112 -4.01 13.61 13.31
CA ILE A 112 -3.64 12.94 14.56
C ILE A 112 -4.45 13.58 15.70
N LEU A 113 -5.26 12.77 16.38
CA LEU A 113 -6.16 13.22 17.43
C LEU A 113 -5.59 12.93 18.81
N VAL A 114 -5.80 13.84 19.75
CA VAL A 114 -5.48 13.67 21.18
C VAL A 114 -6.77 13.40 21.93
N ASN A 115 -6.92 12.19 22.49
CA ASN A 115 -8.15 11.76 23.18
C ASN A 115 -9.43 11.99 22.35
N GLY A 116 -9.36 11.76 21.04
CA GLY A 116 -10.47 11.94 20.11
C GLY A 116 -10.76 13.38 19.69
N MET A 117 -9.92 14.35 20.10
CA MET A 117 -10.03 15.76 19.74
C MET A 117 -8.89 16.18 18.82
N THR A 118 -9.12 17.18 17.97
CA THR A 118 -8.02 17.84 17.25
C THR A 118 -7.09 18.54 18.22
N ILE A 119 -5.83 18.77 17.84
CA ILE A 119 -4.84 19.43 18.69
C ILE A 119 -5.31 20.82 19.15
N ASP A 120 -5.98 21.58 18.27
CA ASP A 120 -6.51 22.91 18.60
C ASP A 120 -7.62 22.84 19.65
N GLN A 121 -8.55 21.89 19.49
CA GLN A 121 -9.61 21.65 20.48
C GLN A 121 -9.04 21.18 21.83
N TYR A 122 -8.00 20.36 21.78
CA TYR A 122 -7.34 19.86 22.98
C TYR A 122 -6.66 21.00 23.76
N ILE A 123 -5.89 21.86 23.07
CA ILE A 123 -5.24 23.04 23.66
C ILE A 123 -6.29 24.03 24.19
N ALA A 124 -7.37 24.27 23.45
CA ALA A 124 -8.43 25.19 23.90
C ALA A 124 -9.15 24.69 25.17
N LYS A 125 -9.30 23.37 25.33
CA LYS A 125 -10.03 22.76 26.44
C LYS A 125 -9.17 22.60 27.70
N TYR A 126 -7.92 22.19 27.55
CA TYR A 126 -7.05 21.83 28.67
C TYR A 126 -5.90 22.82 28.88
N GLY A 127 -5.64 23.70 27.92
CA GLY A 127 -4.57 24.67 28.00
C GLY A 127 -4.94 25.92 28.81
N VAL A 128 -3.95 26.45 29.52
CA VAL A 128 -4.04 27.75 30.19
C VAL A 128 -3.25 28.75 29.37
N LYS A 129 -3.94 29.76 28.81
CA LYS A 129 -3.35 30.74 27.86
C LYS A 129 -2.71 30.07 26.63
N GLY A 130 -3.26 28.95 26.17
CA GLY A 130 -2.74 28.20 25.01
C GLY A 130 -1.54 27.28 25.33
N LYS A 131 -1.12 27.19 26.60
CA LYS A 131 -0.04 26.31 27.06
C LYS A 131 -0.59 25.09 27.77
N LEU A 132 0.06 23.95 27.61
CA LEU A 132 -0.31 22.70 28.26
C LEU A 132 0.62 22.42 29.45
N ASP A 133 0.08 21.85 30.52
CA ASP A 133 0.89 21.30 31.60
C ASP A 133 1.59 20.01 31.16
N LYS A 134 2.45 19.48 32.04
CA LYS A 134 3.18 18.23 31.77
C LYS A 134 2.26 17.07 31.36
N GLY A 135 1.07 16.95 31.97
CA GLY A 135 0.11 15.89 31.65
C GLY A 135 -0.49 16.08 30.25
N GLY A 136 -0.84 17.31 29.88
CA GLY A 136 -1.33 17.64 28.54
C GLY A 136 -0.29 17.39 27.46
N LEU A 137 0.97 17.79 27.69
CA LEU A 137 2.08 17.55 26.77
C LEU A 137 2.35 16.04 26.60
N GLN A 138 2.29 15.27 27.69
CA GLN A 138 2.40 13.81 27.64
C GLN A 138 1.26 13.16 26.83
N ALA A 139 0.04 13.69 26.91
CA ALA A 139 -1.07 13.19 26.11
C ALA A 139 -0.87 13.47 24.61
N VAL A 140 -0.34 14.64 24.25
CA VAL A 140 0.04 14.98 22.86
C VAL A 140 1.11 14.02 22.36
N LYS A 141 2.17 13.81 23.14
CA LYS A 141 3.23 12.84 22.81
C LYS A 141 2.67 11.43 22.63
N ALA A 142 1.83 10.97 23.54
CA ALA A 142 1.22 9.65 23.45
C ALA A 142 0.38 9.47 22.17
N ALA A 143 -0.31 10.52 21.71
CA ALA A 143 -1.04 10.47 20.45
C ALA A 143 -0.09 10.31 19.24
N LEU A 144 1.04 11.01 19.23
CA LEU A 144 2.08 10.88 18.20
C LEU A 144 2.73 9.48 18.23
N ASP A 145 3.14 9.00 19.42
CA ASP A 145 3.71 7.66 19.58
C ASP A 145 2.76 6.57 19.08
N ASN A 146 1.47 6.68 19.41
CA ASN A 146 0.46 5.73 18.96
C ASN A 146 0.30 5.76 17.43
N ASP A 147 0.32 6.94 16.80
CA ASP A 147 0.28 7.04 15.34
C ASP A 147 1.54 6.46 14.69
N ALA A 148 2.73 6.73 15.23
CA ALA A 148 4.00 6.18 14.73
C ALA A 148 4.03 4.64 14.83
N ASN A 149 3.64 4.10 15.99
CA ASN A 149 3.56 2.65 16.22
C ASN A 149 2.55 1.99 15.28
N ARG A 150 1.35 2.57 15.14
CA ARG A 150 0.34 2.07 14.21
C ARG A 150 0.86 2.01 12.77
N ASN A 151 1.56 3.04 12.31
CA ASN A 151 2.12 3.06 10.96
C ASN A 151 3.26 2.04 10.80
N THR A 152 4.08 1.83 11.82
CA THR A 152 5.10 0.77 11.86
C THR A 152 4.48 -0.64 11.78
N ASP A 153 3.36 -0.85 12.48
CA ASP A 153 2.62 -2.11 12.42
C ASP A 153 2.03 -2.35 11.02
N LEU A 154 1.41 -1.32 10.42
CA LEU A 154 0.87 -1.39 9.06
C LEU A 154 1.97 -1.64 8.01
N MET A 155 3.14 -1.03 8.19
CA MET A 155 4.33 -1.30 7.37
C MET A 155 4.75 -2.77 7.47
N SER A 156 4.90 -3.28 8.70
CA SER A 156 5.30 -4.68 8.96
C SER A 156 4.28 -5.67 8.38
N GLN A 157 2.98 -5.42 8.55
CA GLN A 157 1.91 -6.19 7.93
C GLN A 157 1.99 -6.13 6.40
N GLY A 158 2.32 -4.97 5.83
CA GLY A 158 2.52 -4.82 4.40
C GLY A 158 3.66 -5.67 3.87
N GLN A 159 4.81 -5.68 4.56
CA GLN A 159 5.95 -6.51 4.19
C GLN A 159 5.60 -8.00 4.18
N LEU A 160 4.89 -8.49 5.20
CA LEU A 160 4.39 -9.87 5.23
C LEU A 160 3.44 -10.17 4.06
N THR A 161 2.59 -9.21 3.69
CA THR A 161 1.68 -9.37 2.56
C THR A 161 2.47 -9.47 1.25
N ILE A 162 3.50 -8.64 1.04
CA ILE A 162 4.40 -8.71 -0.13
C ILE A 162 5.11 -10.07 -0.18
N GLN A 163 5.60 -10.59 0.94
CA GLN A 163 6.24 -11.92 0.97
C GLN A 163 5.27 -13.01 0.52
N LYS A 164 4.02 -12.98 1.00
CA LYS A 164 2.97 -13.91 0.55
C LYS A 164 2.68 -13.77 -0.94
N MET A 165 2.61 -12.54 -1.45
CA MET A 165 2.40 -12.30 -2.88
C MET A 165 3.56 -12.80 -3.73
N SER A 166 4.81 -12.65 -3.27
CA SER A 166 5.98 -13.21 -3.94
C SER A 166 5.93 -14.75 -4.01
N GLN A 167 5.51 -15.41 -2.93
CA GLN A 167 5.28 -16.86 -2.93
C GLN A 167 4.18 -17.27 -3.92
N GLN A 168 3.07 -16.53 -3.95
CA GLN A 168 1.97 -16.78 -4.89
C GLN A 168 2.40 -16.53 -6.35
N LEU A 169 3.15 -15.46 -6.61
CA LEU A 169 3.76 -15.16 -7.91
C LEU A 169 4.59 -16.34 -8.43
N ASN A 170 5.50 -16.86 -7.61
CA ASN A 170 6.32 -18.01 -7.98
C ASN A 170 5.49 -19.27 -8.22
N ALA A 171 4.44 -19.50 -7.42
CA ALA A 171 3.53 -20.62 -7.62
C ALA A 171 2.75 -20.52 -8.94
N VAL A 172 2.21 -19.34 -9.27
CA VAL A 172 1.50 -19.09 -10.53
C VAL A 172 2.45 -19.21 -11.73
N LEU A 173 3.66 -18.67 -11.65
CA LEU A 173 4.67 -18.83 -12.72
C LEU A 173 5.05 -20.30 -12.95
N THR A 174 5.17 -21.09 -11.87
CA THR A 174 5.44 -22.53 -11.98
C THR A 174 4.28 -23.25 -12.66
N GLN A 175 3.03 -22.90 -12.32
CA GLN A 175 1.84 -23.47 -12.94
C GLN A 175 1.72 -23.08 -14.42
N LEU A 176 1.97 -21.81 -14.77
CA LEU A 176 2.02 -21.32 -16.14
C LEU A 176 3.03 -22.09 -16.97
N THR A 177 4.25 -22.24 -16.45
CA THR A 177 5.32 -22.99 -17.12
C THR A 177 4.93 -24.45 -17.34
N GLY A 178 4.40 -25.11 -16.30
CA GLY A 178 3.96 -26.50 -16.41
C GLY A 178 2.83 -26.70 -17.43
N LEU A 179 1.89 -25.74 -17.51
CA LEU A 179 0.80 -25.79 -18.48
C LEU A 179 1.32 -25.62 -19.91
N ILE A 180 2.22 -24.67 -20.15
CA ILE A 180 2.87 -24.48 -21.47
C ILE A 180 3.63 -25.74 -21.89
N SER A 181 4.44 -26.32 -20.99
CA SER A 181 5.22 -27.52 -21.29
C SER A 181 4.31 -28.69 -21.68
N LYS A 182 3.25 -28.95 -20.90
CA LYS A 182 2.28 -30.01 -21.22
C LYS A 182 1.59 -29.80 -22.55
N TRP A 183 1.22 -28.57 -22.87
CA TRP A 183 0.61 -28.26 -24.16
C TRP A 183 1.59 -28.49 -25.32
N GLY A 184 2.86 -28.14 -25.16
CA GLY A 184 3.93 -28.42 -26.12
C GLY A 184 4.17 -29.93 -26.33
N GLU A 185 4.21 -30.71 -25.25
CA GLU A 185 4.34 -32.17 -25.30
C GLU A 185 3.18 -32.82 -26.06
N ILE A 186 1.94 -32.42 -25.76
CA ILE A 186 0.75 -32.94 -26.45
C ILE A 186 0.79 -32.59 -27.94
N SER A 187 1.14 -31.35 -28.28
CA SER A 187 1.25 -30.90 -29.67
C SER A 187 2.30 -31.71 -30.45
N SER A 188 3.46 -31.98 -29.81
CA SER A 188 4.51 -32.82 -30.38
C SER A 188 4.04 -34.27 -30.61
N MET A 189 3.35 -34.87 -29.63
CA MET A 189 2.80 -36.23 -29.77
C MET A 189 1.79 -36.34 -30.91
N ILE A 190 0.91 -35.34 -31.07
CA ILE A 190 -0.05 -35.30 -32.18
C ILE A 190 0.70 -35.24 -33.51
N ALA A 191 1.64 -34.29 -33.66
CA ALA A 191 2.42 -34.15 -34.88
C ALA A 191 3.17 -35.44 -35.24
N GLN A 192 3.82 -36.09 -34.27
CA GLN A 192 4.48 -37.37 -34.49
C GLN A 192 3.52 -38.44 -35.00
N LYS A 193 2.34 -38.61 -34.38
CA LYS A 193 1.34 -39.59 -34.82
C LYS A 193 0.72 -39.29 -36.19
N THR A 194 0.65 -38.03 -36.59
CA THR A 194 0.05 -37.62 -37.86
C THR A 194 1.01 -37.74 -39.06
N TYR A 195 2.32 -37.59 -38.83
CA TYR A 195 3.35 -37.60 -39.88
C TYR A 195 4.29 -38.81 -39.80
N SER A 196 3.93 -39.86 -39.03
CA SER A 196 4.56 -41.19 -39.05
C SER A 196 3.79 -42.16 -39.93
#